data_AF-A0A2V7S7S1-F1
#
_entry.id   AF-A0A2V7S7S1-F1
#
_cell.length_a   1.000
_cell.length_b   1.000
_cell.length_c   1.000
_cell.angle_alpha   90.00
_cell.angle_beta   90.00
_cell.angle_gamma   90.00
#
_symmetry.space_group_name_H-M   'P 1'
#
loop_
_entity.id
_entity.type
_entity.pdbx_description
1 polymer ?
#
loop_
_entity_poly.entity_id
_entity_poly.type
_entity_poly.pdbx_seq_one_letter_code
_entity_poly.pdbx_strand_id
1 'polypeptide(L)' 'PSWYLVATDDRMIPPVAQRFMSKRAGSTVGEAPGSHAIYVSRPAPVVALIEQAARALETASR' A
#
# COMPACT_ATOMS: atom_id res chain seq x y z
N PRO A 1 -0.48 7.01 -12.15
CA PRO A 1 0.35 6.46 -11.04
C PRO A 1 -0.54 5.60 -10.13
N SER A 2 -0.06 4.46 -9.64
CA SER A 2 -0.83 3.52 -8.80
C SER A 2 0.02 3.03 -7.64
N TRP A 3 -0.54 2.99 -6.44
CA TRP A 3 0.14 2.61 -5.19
C TRP A 3 -0.73 1.65 -4.38
N TYR A 4 -0.11 0.70 -3.70
CA TYR A 4 -0.81 -0.31 -2.90
C TYR A 4 -0.05 -0.63 -1.60
N LEU A 5 -0.76 -0.75 -0.48
CA LEU A 5 -0.21 -1.24 0.79
C LEU A 5 -0.74 -2.65 1.07
N VAL A 6 0.14 -3.66 1.06
CA VAL A 6 -0.22 -5.01 1.50
C VAL A 6 -0.23 -5.05 3.02
N ALA A 7 -1.38 -5.36 3.61
CA ALA A 7 -1.50 -5.65 5.03
C ALA A 7 -1.19 -7.14 5.26
N THR A 8 -0.03 -7.46 5.85
CA THR A 8 0.47 -8.84 5.89
C THR A 8 -0.23 -9.75 6.89
N ASP A 9 -0.97 -9.18 7.85
CA ASP A 9 -1.76 -9.92 8.83
C ASP A 9 -3.28 -9.82 8.57
N ASP A 10 -3.65 -9.44 7.34
CA ASP A 10 -5.03 -9.38 6.91
C ASP A 10 -5.68 -10.78 6.90
N ARG A 11 -6.79 -10.91 7.63
CA ARG A 11 -7.60 -12.13 7.72
C ARG A 11 -8.90 -12.08 6.93
N MET A 12 -9.20 -10.95 6.30
CA MET A 12 -10.34 -10.74 5.40
C MET A 12 -9.92 -10.94 3.94
N ILE A 13 -8.78 -10.35 3.54
CA ILE A 13 -8.21 -10.53 2.20
C ILE A 13 -6.81 -11.15 2.33
N PRO A 14 -6.58 -12.38 1.81
CA PRO A 14 -5.28 -13.02 1.90
C PRO A 14 -4.16 -12.16 1.29
N PRO A 15 -3.01 -11.97 1.97
CA PRO A 15 -1.89 -11.17 1.46
C PRO A 15 -1.39 -11.60 0.07
N VAL A 16 -1.47 -12.90 -0.25
CA VAL A 16 -1.15 -13.41 -1.60
C VAL A 16 -2.10 -12.88 -2.68
N ALA A 17 -3.39 -12.73 -2.37
CA ALA A 17 -4.36 -12.15 -3.29
C ALA A 17 -4.13 -10.64 -3.46
N GLN A 18 -3.79 -9.94 -2.37
CA GLN A 18 -3.40 -8.53 -2.41
C GLN A 18 -2.20 -8.31 -3.34
N ARG A 19 -1.12 -9.10 -3.18
CA ARG A 19 0.08 -9.06 -4.04
C ARG A 19 -0.23 -9.38 -5.50
N PHE A 20 -1.08 -10.38 -5.76
CA PHE A 20 -1.50 -10.70 -7.13
C PHE A 20 -2.22 -9.52 -7.78
N MET A 21 -3.15 -8.90 -7.05
CA MET A 21 -3.96 -7.80 -7.56
C MET A 21 -3.15 -6.52 -7.76
N SER A 22 -2.26 -6.18 -6.82
CA SER A 22 -1.39 -5.00 -6.94
C SER A 22 -0.40 -5.15 -8.10
N LYS A 23 0.16 -6.34 -8.31
CA LYS A 23 0.99 -6.64 -9.49
C LYS A 23 0.19 -6.49 -10.79
N ARG A 24 -1.02 -7.08 -10.86
CA ARG A 24 -1.90 -6.95 -12.03
C ARG A 24 -2.26 -5.49 -12.33
N ALA A 25 -2.40 -4.66 -11.30
CA ALA A 25 -2.69 -3.24 -11.42
C ALA A 25 -1.46 -2.37 -11.78
N GLY A 26 -0.25 -2.94 -11.85
CA GLY A 26 0.99 -2.19 -12.07
C GLY A 26 1.30 -1.19 -10.95
N SER A 27 0.90 -1.50 -9.72
CA SER A 27 1.11 -0.62 -8.56
C SER A 27 2.54 -0.65 -8.06
N THR A 28 3.03 0.49 -7.56
CA THR A 28 4.15 0.50 -6.60
C THR A 28 3.64 -0.05 -5.27
N VAL A 29 4.31 -1.06 -4.71
CA VAL A 29 3.82 -1.81 -3.56
C VAL A 29 4.69 -1.56 -2.32
N GLY A 30 4.04 -1.19 -1.22
CA GLY A 30 4.59 -1.30 0.14
C GLY A 30 3.93 -2.45 0.89
N GLU A 31 4.59 -3.01 1.90
CA GLU A 31 4.01 -4.03 2.78
C GLU A 31 4.22 -3.65 4.25
N ALA A 32 3.24 -3.93 5.10
CA ALA A 32 3.35 -3.74 6.54
C ALA A 32 2.49 -4.75 7.32
N PRO A 33 2.90 -5.17 8.52
CA PRO A 33 2.05 -5.93 9.43
C PRO A 33 0.85 -5.08 9.87
N GLY A 34 -0.30 -5.72 10.05
CA GLY A 34 -1.56 -5.04 10.34
C GLY A 34 -2.80 -5.79 9.84
N SER A 35 -3.96 -5.46 10.44
CA SER A 35 -5.25 -6.06 10.07
C SER A 35 -5.78 -5.51 8.74
N HIS A 36 -6.90 -6.05 8.26
CA HIS A 36 -7.61 -5.56 7.06
C HIS A 36 -7.82 -4.03 7.10
N ALA A 37 -8.24 -3.51 8.24
CA ALA A 37 -8.36 -2.08 8.49
C ALA A 37 -7.03 -1.49 8.99
N ILE A 38 -5.94 -1.65 8.23
CA ILE A 38 -4.60 -1.20 8.62
C ILE A 38 -4.55 0.32 8.85
N TYR A 39 -5.34 1.09 8.11
CA TYR A 39 -5.47 2.55 8.29
C TYR A 39 -6.05 2.96 9.66
N VAL A 40 -6.75 2.06 10.35
CA VAL A 40 -7.20 2.29 11.74
C VAL A 40 -6.22 1.67 12.73
N SER A 41 -5.84 0.41 12.53
CA SER A 41 -5.04 -0.34 13.51
C SER A 41 -3.58 0.12 13.57
N ARG A 42 -3.02 0.53 12.43
CA ARG A 42 -1.63 0.98 12.27
C ARG A 42 -1.57 2.06 11.17
N PRO A 43 -1.93 3.31 11.46
CA PRO A 43 -2.01 4.37 10.45
C PRO A 43 -0.65 4.79 9.86
N ALA A 44 0.46 4.63 10.60
CA ALA A 44 1.76 5.16 10.19
C ALA A 44 2.28 4.62 8.83
N PRO A 45 2.25 3.31 8.52
CA PRO A 45 2.58 2.80 7.19
C PRO A 45 1.72 3.37 6.06
N VAL A 46 0.45 3.68 6.33
CA VAL A 46 -0.46 4.28 5.33
C VAL A 46 -0.02 5.71 5.02
N VAL A 47 0.25 6.51 6.06
CA VAL A 47 0.76 7.89 5.90
C VAL A 47 2.08 7.88 5.14
N ALA A 48 3.02 7.00 5.53
CA ALA A 48 4.31 6.88 4.85
C ALA A 48 4.16 6.56 3.35
N LEU A 49 3.26 5.66 2.97
CA LEU A 49 3.01 5.32 1.58
C LEU A 49 2.42 6.51 0.79
N ILE A 50 1.48 7.25 1.39
CA ILE A 50 0.87 8.44 0.77
C ILE A 50 1.93 9.52 0.53
N GLU A 51 2.78 9.79 1.52
CA GLU A 51 3.84 10.77 1.36
C GLU A 51 4.87 10.36 0.29
N GLN A 52 5.21 9.07 0.21
CA GLN A 52 6.07 8.56 -0.85
C GLN A 52 5.44 8.77 -2.23
N ALA A 53 4.14 8.48 -2.35
CA ALA A 53 3.39 8.73 -3.58
C ALA A 53 3.40 10.22 -3.95
N ALA A 54 3.14 11.12 -3.00
CA ALA A 54 3.14 12.56 -3.24
C ALA A 54 4.51 13.07 -3.74
N ARG A 55 5.60 12.72 -3.05
CA ARG A 55 6.97 13.11 -3.45
C ARG A 55 7.37 12.58 -4.83
N ALA A 56 6.97 11.36 -5.16
CA ALA A 56 7.23 10.76 -6.46
C ALA A 56 6.52 11.53 -7.59
N LEU A 57 5.30 12.01 -7.34
CA LEU A 57 4.52 12.79 -8.31
C LEU A 57 5.03 14.22 -8.47
N GLU A 58 5.47 14.86 -7.39
CA GLU A 58 6.13 16.16 -7.48
C GLU A 58 7.41 16.08 -8.32
N THR A 59 8.21 15.02 -8.13
CA THR A 59 9.43 14.80 -8.90
C THR A 59 9.14 14.56 -10.38
N ALA A 60 8.11 13.75 -10.70
CA ALA A 60 7.74 13.44 -12.09
C ALA A 60 7.10 14.63 -12.84
N SER A 61 6.63 15.66 -12.12
CA SER A 61 6.01 16.85 -12.69
C SER A 61 7.00 18.00 -12.92
N ARG A 62 8.28 17.82 -12.54
CA ARG A 62 9.38 18.72 -12.85
C ARG A 62 10.09 18.28 -14.12
#